data_AF-A0A926GUC1-F1
#
_entry.id   AF-A0A926GUC1-F1
#
_cell.length_a   1.000
_cell.length_b   1.000
_cell.length_c   1.000
_cell.angle_alpha   90.00
_cell.angle_beta   90.00
_cell.angle_gamma   90.00
#
_symmetry.space_group_name_H-M   'P 1'
#
loop_
_entity.id
_entity.type
_entity.pdbx_description
1 polymer ?
#
loop_
_entity_poly.entity_id
_entity_poly.type
_entity_poly.pdbx_seq_one_letter_code
_entity_poly.pdbx_strand_id
1 'polypeptide(L)'
;MSSIREVAKHAGVSPATVSRAFGTPNLINEQTKMRVFESARTLDYSPPRQRSISEAKTRQRLQQRSATFLPDTLGFQFFSPGDETTDTISANTFYAPVLSGAQAEAQELGVHLLVNTTNRHRLLNEPPRMVREKAIGGMLLVGTADQEVLEVFGNYSHEMVLVDHHHAD
;
A
#
# COMPACT_ATOMS: atom_id res chain seq x y z
N MET A 1 7.46 -1.74 -18.35
CA MET A 1 6.11 -2.32 -18.19
C MET A 1 6.08 -3.62 -18.96
N SER A 2 5.90 -4.72 -18.25
CA SER A 2 5.78 -6.02 -18.88
C SER A 2 4.42 -6.14 -19.57
N SER A 3 4.36 -6.86 -20.68
CA SER A 3 3.14 -7.05 -21.46
C SER A 3 2.53 -8.43 -21.20
N ILE A 4 1.25 -8.58 -21.51
CA ILE A 4 0.55 -9.89 -21.42
C ILE A 4 1.27 -10.98 -22.24
N ARG A 5 1.98 -10.60 -23.30
CA ARG A 5 2.76 -11.50 -24.16
C ARG A 5 4.03 -12.00 -23.47
N GLU A 6 4.67 -11.16 -22.67
CA GLU A 6 5.87 -11.54 -21.92
C GLU A 6 5.52 -12.49 -20.77
N VAL A 7 4.43 -12.22 -20.06
CA VAL A 7 3.89 -13.16 -19.05
C VAL A 7 3.51 -14.49 -19.68
N ALA A 8 2.88 -14.46 -20.85
CA ALA A 8 2.52 -15.68 -21.58
C ALA A 8 3.77 -16.51 -21.95
N LYS A 9 4.81 -15.84 -22.46
CA LYS A 9 6.09 -16.48 -22.81
C LYS A 9 6.78 -17.07 -21.58
N HIS A 10 6.81 -16.33 -20.47
CA HIS A 10 7.44 -16.78 -19.22
C HIS A 10 6.69 -17.94 -18.56
N ALA A 11 5.35 -17.89 -18.55
CA ALA A 11 4.50 -18.94 -17.99
C ALA A 11 4.33 -20.17 -18.91
N GLY A 12 4.82 -20.11 -20.16
CA GLY A 12 4.67 -21.18 -21.14
C GLY A 12 3.22 -21.40 -21.59
N VAL A 13 2.42 -20.33 -21.70
CA VAL A 13 1.00 -20.38 -22.09
C VAL A 13 0.67 -19.38 -23.20
N SER A 14 -0.57 -19.42 -23.71
CA SER A 14 -1.03 -18.42 -24.67
C SER A 14 -1.42 -17.10 -23.99
N PRO A 15 -1.34 -15.94 -24.68
CA PRO A 15 -1.86 -14.67 -24.15
C PRO A 15 -3.35 -14.72 -23.78
N ALA A 16 -4.14 -15.53 -24.48
CA ALA A 16 -5.56 -15.76 -24.16
C ALA A 16 -5.72 -16.49 -22.82
N THR A 17 -4.81 -17.42 -22.50
CA THR A 17 -4.76 -18.11 -21.20
C THR A 17 -4.43 -17.13 -20.08
N VAL A 18 -3.47 -16.24 -20.29
CA VAL A 18 -3.15 -15.18 -19.32
C VAL A 18 -4.35 -14.26 -19.11
N SER A 19 -5.01 -13.83 -20.19
CA SER A 19 -6.21 -13.00 -20.10
C SER A 19 -7.34 -13.67 -19.32
N ARG A 20 -7.53 -14.99 -19.50
CA ARG A 20 -8.52 -15.78 -18.75
C ARG A 20 -8.12 -15.97 -17.29
N ALA A 21 -6.83 -16.10 -16.97
CA ALA A 21 -6.34 -16.25 -15.60
C ALA A 21 -6.68 -15.02 -14.75
N PHE A 22 -6.63 -13.83 -15.36
CA PHE A 22 -6.98 -12.57 -14.69
C PHE A 22 -8.47 -12.19 -14.83
N GLY A 23 -9.15 -12.58 -15.92
CA GLY A 23 -10.53 -12.17 -16.21
C GLY A 23 -11.61 -13.17 -15.81
N THR A 24 -11.34 -14.47 -15.96
CA THR A 24 -12.29 -15.57 -15.72
C THR A 24 -11.56 -16.81 -15.14
N PRO A 25 -10.98 -16.69 -13.93
CA PRO A 25 -10.10 -17.71 -13.36
C PRO A 25 -10.75 -19.08 -13.18
N ASN A 26 -12.09 -19.13 -13.04
CA ASN A 26 -12.85 -20.39 -12.92
C ASN A 26 -12.81 -21.27 -14.18
N LEU A 27 -12.29 -20.75 -15.30
CA LEU A 27 -12.14 -21.49 -16.56
C LEU A 27 -10.71 -22.04 -16.77
N ILE A 28 -9.84 -21.93 -15.78
CA ILE A 28 -8.45 -22.41 -15.85
C ILE A 28 -8.18 -23.35 -14.67
N ASN A 29 -7.44 -24.42 -14.93
CA ASN A 29 -6.98 -25.30 -13.86
C ASN A 29 -6.02 -24.57 -12.89
N GLU A 30 -6.03 -24.96 -11.62
CA GLU A 30 -5.26 -24.27 -10.58
C GLU A 30 -3.74 -24.29 -10.85
N GLN A 31 -3.22 -25.36 -11.45
CA GLN A 31 -1.80 -25.46 -11.77
C GLN A 31 -1.33 -24.45 -12.84
N THR A 32 -2.15 -24.19 -13.87
CA THR A 32 -1.84 -23.19 -14.91
C THR A 32 -2.04 -21.79 -14.38
N LYS A 33 -3.06 -21.59 -13.54
CA LYS A 33 -3.30 -20.35 -12.83
C LYS A 33 -2.08 -19.98 -11.99
N MET A 34 -1.59 -20.87 -11.13
CA MET A 34 -0.40 -20.63 -10.30
C MET A 34 0.81 -20.18 -11.13
N ARG A 35 1.13 -20.89 -12.22
CA ARG A 35 2.25 -20.54 -13.11
C ARG A 35 2.11 -19.15 -13.74
N VAL A 36 0.89 -18.77 -14.14
CA VAL A 36 0.61 -17.46 -14.72
C VAL A 36 0.76 -16.35 -13.67
N PHE A 37 0.23 -16.55 -12.45
CA PHE A 37 0.33 -15.57 -11.37
C PHE A 37 1.78 -15.40 -10.88
N GLU A 38 2.53 -16.48 -10.78
CA GLU A 38 3.95 -16.44 -10.43
C GLU A 38 4.76 -15.69 -11.49
N SER A 39 4.55 -16.02 -12.77
CA SER A 39 5.21 -15.32 -13.88
C SER A 39 4.86 -13.83 -13.95
N ALA A 40 3.60 -13.48 -13.67
CA ALA A 40 3.17 -12.09 -13.62
C ALA A 40 3.83 -11.34 -12.45
N ARG A 41 4.02 -11.99 -11.30
CA ARG A 41 4.71 -11.42 -10.13
C ARG A 41 6.19 -11.20 -10.42
N THR A 42 6.88 -12.18 -11.00
CA THR A 42 8.29 -12.07 -11.40
C THR A 42 8.52 -10.93 -12.38
N LEU A 43 7.53 -10.67 -13.25
CA LEU A 43 7.62 -9.63 -14.28
C LEU A 43 6.95 -8.31 -13.89
N ASP A 44 6.48 -8.15 -12.65
CA ASP A 44 5.72 -6.96 -12.20
C ASP A 44 4.59 -6.57 -13.19
N TYR A 45 3.85 -7.57 -13.66
CA TYR A 45 2.75 -7.41 -14.60
C TYR A 45 1.41 -7.31 -13.87
N SER A 46 0.65 -6.25 -14.16
CA SER A 46 -0.71 -6.08 -13.66
C SER A 46 -1.67 -5.72 -14.82
N PRO A 47 -2.80 -6.44 -14.99
CA PRO A 47 -3.70 -6.23 -16.13
C PRO A 47 -4.42 -4.87 -16.08
N PRO A 48 -4.62 -4.18 -17.22
CA PRO A 48 -5.28 -2.87 -17.26
C PRO A 48 -6.69 -2.86 -16.67
N ARG A 49 -7.47 -3.92 -16.93
CA ARG A 49 -8.87 -4.04 -16.44
C ARG A 49 -8.94 -4.27 -14.92
N GLN A 50 -7.91 -4.89 -14.35
CA GLN A 50 -7.88 -5.17 -12.91
C GLN A 50 -7.48 -3.92 -12.13
N ARG A 51 -6.56 -3.10 -12.67
CA ARG A 51 -6.26 -1.74 -12.19
C ARG A 51 -7.53 -0.87 -12.13
N SER A 52 -8.28 -0.80 -13.23
CA SER A 52 -9.52 -0.03 -13.28
C SER A 52 -10.63 -0.54 -12.34
N ILE A 53 -10.70 -1.85 -12.08
CA ILE A 53 -11.70 -2.44 -11.17
C ILE A 53 -11.30 -2.24 -9.70
N SER A 54 -10.00 -2.32 -9.37
CA SER A 54 -9.53 -1.94 -8.02
C SER A 54 -9.78 -0.46 -7.75
N GLU A 55 -9.46 0.42 -8.71
CA GLU A 55 -9.72 1.86 -8.63
C GLU A 55 -11.21 2.17 -8.44
N ALA A 56 -12.08 1.55 -9.24
CA ALA A 56 -13.54 1.75 -9.15
C ALA A 56 -14.14 1.22 -7.84
N LYS A 57 -13.69 0.06 -7.34
CA LYS A 57 -14.15 -0.49 -6.05
C LYS A 57 -13.65 0.33 -4.86
N THR A 58 -12.42 0.84 -4.91
CA THR A 58 -11.87 1.75 -3.91
C THR A 58 -12.69 3.05 -3.87
N ARG A 59 -12.94 3.67 -5.03
CA ARG A 59 -13.78 4.87 -5.15
C ARG A 59 -15.22 4.64 -4.67
N GLN A 60 -15.82 3.50 -4.98
CA GLN A 60 -17.17 3.16 -4.53
C GLN A 60 -17.25 2.94 -3.02
N ARG A 61 -16.23 2.32 -2.39
CA ARG A 61 -16.15 2.20 -0.92
C ARG A 61 -15.99 3.55 -0.24
N LEU A 62 -15.19 4.46 -0.82
CA LEU A 62 -15.00 5.80 -0.28
C LEU A 62 -16.28 6.65 -0.38
N GLN A 63 -17.01 6.57 -1.49
CA GLN A 63 -18.29 7.29 -1.68
C GLN A 63 -19.45 6.74 -0.83
N GLN A 64 -19.39 5.47 -0.40
CA GLN A 64 -20.40 4.87 0.48
C GLN A 64 -20.18 5.18 1.98
N ARG A 65 -19.08 5.83 2.37
CA ARG A 65 -18.88 6.35 3.74
C ARG A 65 -19.65 7.67 3.93
N SER A 66 -20.97 7.62 3.89
CA SER A 66 -21.81 8.73 4.35
C SER A 66 -21.83 8.80 5.88
N ALA A 67 -21.74 10.03 6.41
CA ALA A 67 -22.09 10.49 7.76
C ALA A 67 -20.99 10.62 8.84
N THR A 68 -19.71 10.58 8.51
CA THR A 68 -18.67 11.16 9.39
C THR A 68 -17.66 11.88 8.51
N PHE A 69 -17.48 13.18 8.72
CA PHE A 69 -16.45 13.98 8.06
C PHE A 69 -15.09 13.38 8.42
N LEU A 70 -14.62 12.44 7.62
CA LEU A 70 -13.22 12.05 7.67
C LEU A 70 -12.46 13.13 6.90
N PRO A 71 -11.36 13.64 7.44
CA PRO A 71 -10.51 14.56 6.71
C PRO A 71 -10.14 13.95 5.36
N ASP A 72 -10.15 14.76 4.30
CA ASP A 72 -9.62 14.40 2.97
C ASP A 72 -8.09 14.35 2.99
N THR A 73 -7.52 13.87 4.10
CA THR A 73 -6.09 13.84 4.39
C THR A 73 -5.75 12.49 4.97
N LEU A 74 -4.79 11.82 4.36
CA LEU A 74 -4.21 10.57 4.82
C LEU A 74 -2.84 10.84 5.46
N GLY A 75 -2.52 10.12 6.53
CA GLY A 75 -1.18 10.15 7.11
C GLY A 75 -0.28 9.08 6.50
N PHE A 76 1.01 9.41 6.34
CA PHE A 76 2.07 8.48 5.99
C PHE A 76 3.14 8.58 7.07
N GLN A 77 3.22 7.57 7.95
CA GLN A 77 4.27 7.46 8.96
C GLN A 77 5.37 6.55 8.45
N PHE A 78 6.57 7.08 8.26
CA PHE A 78 7.76 6.28 8.04
C PHE A 78 8.53 6.09 9.35
N PHE A 79 8.85 4.84 9.68
CA PHE A 79 9.75 4.49 10.78
C PHE A 79 11.15 4.31 10.20
N SER A 80 11.99 5.31 10.38
CA SER A 80 13.37 5.24 9.94
C SER A 80 14.10 4.14 10.71
N PRO A 81 14.84 3.26 10.00
CA PRO A 81 15.60 2.20 10.64
C PRO A 81 16.85 2.73 11.37
N GLY A 82 17.35 3.92 11.02
CA GLY A 82 18.56 4.49 11.63
C GLY A 82 18.28 5.31 12.89
N ASP A 83 19.32 5.48 13.72
CA ASP A 83 19.29 6.34 14.90
C ASP A 83 19.26 7.84 14.57
N GLU A 84 19.57 8.19 13.33
CA GLU A 84 19.59 9.56 12.86
C GLU A 84 18.23 9.99 12.30
N THR A 85 17.71 11.11 12.82
CA THR A 85 16.52 11.77 12.28
C THR A 85 16.72 12.38 10.89
N THR A 86 17.93 12.33 10.36
CA THR A 86 18.30 12.82 9.01
C THR A 86 17.93 11.81 7.92
N ASP A 87 17.67 10.56 8.29
CA ASP A 87 17.20 9.52 7.38
C ASP A 87 15.76 9.82 6.93
N THR A 88 15.66 10.62 5.88
CA THR A 88 14.40 10.93 5.24
C THR A 88 13.94 9.76 4.38
N ILE A 89 12.62 9.51 4.37
CA ILE A 89 12.04 8.51 3.45
C ILE A 89 12.41 8.79 1.98
N SER A 90 12.53 10.06 1.59
CA SER A 90 12.90 10.44 0.23
C SER A 90 14.31 10.03 -0.17
N ALA A 91 15.23 9.89 0.80
CA ALA A 91 16.58 9.38 0.55
C ALA A 91 16.65 7.85 0.59
N ASN A 92 15.63 7.17 1.14
CA ASN A 92 15.62 5.72 1.29
C ASN A 92 15.27 5.04 -0.05
N THR A 93 16.23 4.30 -0.62
CA THR A 93 16.06 3.63 -1.92
C THR A 93 14.94 2.58 -1.94
N PHE A 94 14.62 1.97 -0.79
CA PHE A 94 13.60 0.94 -0.68
C PHE A 94 12.18 1.52 -0.49
N TYR A 95 12.03 2.54 0.38
CA TYR A 95 10.72 3.10 0.71
C TYR A 95 10.33 4.35 -0.10
N ALA A 96 11.26 5.02 -0.79
CA ALA A 96 10.93 6.15 -1.66
C ALA A 96 9.92 5.79 -2.78
N PRO A 97 10.01 4.61 -3.44
CA PRO A 97 8.99 4.17 -4.39
C PRO A 97 7.61 3.97 -3.75
N VAL A 98 7.56 3.50 -2.49
CA VAL A 98 6.31 3.32 -1.75
C VAL A 98 5.64 4.68 -1.50
N LEU A 99 6.41 5.68 -1.04
CA LEU A 99 5.92 7.04 -0.89
C LEU A 99 5.43 7.61 -2.22
N SER A 100 6.20 7.42 -3.30
CA SER A 100 5.84 7.92 -4.63
C SER A 100 4.51 7.32 -5.12
N GLY A 101 4.30 6.01 -4.92
CA GLY A 101 3.05 5.34 -5.25
C GLY A 101 1.87 5.84 -4.41
N ALA A 102 2.08 6.03 -3.10
CA ALA A 102 1.06 6.58 -2.21
C ALA A 102 0.68 8.02 -2.60
N GLN A 103 1.65 8.85 -2.99
CA GLN A 103 1.41 10.21 -3.48
C GLN A 103 0.63 10.22 -4.79
N ALA A 104 1.00 9.36 -5.76
CA ALA A 104 0.30 9.24 -7.03
C ALA A 104 -1.17 8.85 -6.81
N GLU A 105 -1.43 7.84 -5.98
CA GLU A 105 -2.80 7.41 -5.67
C GLU A 105 -3.59 8.48 -4.92
N ALA A 106 -2.99 9.15 -3.93
CA ALA A 106 -3.63 10.24 -3.20
C ALA A 106 -4.06 11.38 -4.15
N GLN A 107 -3.21 11.72 -5.11
CA GLN A 107 -3.50 12.69 -6.15
C GLN A 107 -4.67 12.25 -7.04
N GLU A 108 -4.70 10.98 -7.47
CA GLU A 108 -5.80 10.44 -8.28
C GLU A 108 -7.15 10.39 -7.54
N LEU A 109 -7.11 10.23 -6.21
CA LEU A 109 -8.28 10.24 -5.34
C LEU A 109 -8.69 11.65 -4.90
N GLY A 110 -7.86 12.67 -5.14
CA GLY A 110 -8.11 14.05 -4.71
C GLY A 110 -7.96 14.27 -3.20
N VAL A 111 -7.17 13.43 -2.52
CA VAL A 111 -6.89 13.54 -1.08
C VAL A 111 -5.47 14.04 -0.83
N HIS A 112 -5.27 14.70 0.30
CA HIS A 112 -3.95 15.13 0.76
C HIS A 112 -3.19 13.98 1.44
N LEU A 113 -1.86 13.98 1.30
CA LEU A 113 -0.99 13.05 2.01
C LEU A 113 -0.05 13.85 2.92
N LEU A 114 -0.17 13.66 4.24
CA LEU A 114 0.76 14.22 5.22
C LEU A 114 1.82 13.20 5.58
N VAL A 115 3.08 13.52 5.30
CA VAL A 115 4.21 12.64 5.56
C VAL A 115 4.88 13.03 6.86
N ASN A 116 5.05 12.06 7.76
CA ASN A 116 5.86 12.19 8.96
C ASN A 116 6.92 11.10 8.98
N THR A 117 8.14 11.46 9.38
CA THR A 117 9.24 10.51 9.56
C THR A 117 9.70 10.59 11.01
N THR A 118 9.92 9.44 11.62
CA THR A 118 10.44 9.34 12.98
C THR A 118 11.34 8.13 13.12
N ASN A 119 12.13 8.09 14.18
CA ASN A 119 12.87 6.91 14.57
C ASN A 119 11.94 5.89 15.24
N ARG A 120 12.17 4.59 14.97
CA ARG A 120 11.43 3.45 15.51
C ARG A 120 11.29 3.43 17.05
N HIS A 121 12.25 3.98 17.80
CA HIS A 121 12.29 3.99 19.27
C HIS A 121 11.71 5.28 19.90
N ARG A 122 11.42 6.32 19.11
CA ARG A 122 11.15 7.68 19.65
C ARG A 122 9.67 8.00 19.87
N LEU A 123 8.77 7.16 19.37
CA LEU A 123 7.32 7.39 19.45
C LEU A 123 6.65 6.92 20.75
N LEU A 124 7.43 6.44 21.72
CA LEU A 124 6.92 5.75 22.90
C LEU A 124 5.95 6.59 23.76
N ASN A 125 5.94 7.92 23.65
CA ASN A 125 5.13 8.77 24.54
C ASN A 125 4.10 9.67 23.86
N GLU A 126 4.25 10.04 22.59
CA GLU A 126 3.27 10.90 21.92
C GLU A 126 3.27 10.65 20.40
N PRO A 127 2.14 10.23 19.81
CA PRO A 127 2.07 10.12 18.36
C PRO A 127 2.11 11.51 17.70
N PRO A 128 2.37 11.60 16.39
CA PRO A 128 2.44 12.87 15.68
C PRO A 128 1.15 13.68 15.83
N ARG A 129 1.26 15.01 15.80
CA ARG A 129 0.11 15.91 15.96
C ARG A 129 -1.06 15.58 15.03
N MET A 130 -0.78 15.16 13.80
CA MET A 130 -1.83 14.78 12.83
C MET A 130 -2.71 13.60 13.30
N VAL A 131 -2.17 12.73 14.16
CA VAL A 131 -2.90 11.64 14.81
C VAL A 131 -3.64 12.16 16.04
N ARG A 132 -2.96 12.90 16.93
CA ARG A 132 -3.54 13.43 18.18
C ARG A 132 -4.71 14.39 17.95
N GLU A 133 -4.57 15.26 16.95
CA GLU A 133 -5.54 16.29 16.61
C GLU A 133 -6.61 15.77 15.62
N LYS A 134 -6.61 14.48 15.29
CA LYS A 134 -7.55 13.84 14.33
C LYS A 134 -7.59 14.56 12.97
N ALA A 135 -6.44 15.04 12.51
CA ALA A 135 -6.30 15.77 11.25
C ALA A 135 -6.29 14.85 10.01
N ILE A 136 -6.26 13.53 10.20
CA ILE A 136 -6.25 12.52 9.13
C ILE A 136 -7.44 11.56 9.25
N GLY A 137 -7.96 11.10 8.12
CA GLY A 137 -9.03 10.10 8.05
C GLY A 137 -8.56 8.65 8.09
N GLY A 138 -7.27 8.43 7.89
CA GLY A 138 -6.61 7.12 7.92
C GLY A 138 -5.10 7.26 7.76
N MET A 139 -4.35 6.18 8.03
CA MET A 139 -2.88 6.24 8.04
C MET A 139 -2.20 4.98 7.50
N LEU A 140 -1.11 5.19 6.75
CA LEU A 140 -0.12 4.16 6.41
C LEU A 140 1.03 4.20 7.41
N LEU A 141 1.35 3.06 8.01
CA LEU A 141 2.48 2.85 8.91
C LEU A 141 3.54 2.03 8.17
N VAL A 142 4.64 2.65 7.78
CA VAL A 142 5.61 2.10 6.82
C VAL A 142 6.94 1.79 7.48
N GLY A 143 7.35 0.53 7.35
CA GLY A 143 8.53 -0.04 7.98
C GLY A 143 8.21 -0.70 9.33
N THR A 144 9.26 -1.00 10.08
CA THR A 144 9.17 -1.71 11.36
C THR A 144 8.94 -0.75 12.51
N ALA A 145 7.96 -1.07 13.35
CA ALA A 145 7.70 -0.38 14.62
C ALA A 145 7.56 -1.43 15.72
N ASP A 146 7.84 -1.05 16.96
CA ASP A 146 7.62 -1.96 18.08
C ASP A 146 6.12 -2.05 18.39
N GLN A 147 5.66 -3.16 18.98
CA GLN A 147 4.25 -3.36 19.30
C GLN A 147 3.71 -2.22 20.20
N GLU A 148 4.50 -1.76 21.15
CA GLU A 148 4.15 -0.62 22.03
C GLU A 148 3.81 0.64 21.22
N VAL A 149 4.55 0.89 20.13
CA VAL A 149 4.29 2.02 19.24
C VAL A 149 2.98 1.82 18.49
N LEU A 150 2.68 0.60 18.01
CA LEU A 150 1.41 0.33 17.36
C LEU A 150 0.21 0.49 18.30
N GLU A 151 0.36 0.07 19.56
CA GLU A 151 -0.66 0.23 20.60
C GLU A 151 -0.95 1.72 20.88
N VAL A 152 0.10 2.56 20.93
CA VAL A 152 -0.05 4.01 21.03
C VAL A 152 -0.93 4.55 19.90
N PHE A 153 -0.68 4.16 18.64
CA PHE A 153 -1.48 4.64 17.51
C PHE A 153 -2.92 4.08 17.52
N GLY A 154 -3.10 2.83 17.94
CA GLY A 154 -4.41 2.18 18.07
C GLY A 154 -5.35 2.89 19.03
N ASN A 155 -4.81 3.57 20.05
CA ASN A 155 -5.59 4.39 20.98
C ASN A 155 -6.22 5.63 20.33
N TYR A 156 -5.70 6.11 19.18
CA TYR A 156 -6.16 7.33 18.52
C TYR A 156 -6.94 7.07 17.22
N SER A 157 -6.62 6.00 16.48
CA SER A 157 -7.29 5.68 15.21
C SER A 157 -7.34 4.18 14.97
N HIS A 158 -8.43 3.71 14.35
CA HIS A 158 -8.61 2.30 13.97
C HIS A 158 -8.42 2.08 12.46
N GLU A 159 -8.27 3.17 11.69
CA GLU A 159 -8.14 3.15 10.23
C GLU A 159 -6.67 3.22 9.82
N MET A 160 -5.95 2.11 10.08
CA MET A 160 -4.52 2.03 9.88
C MET A 160 -4.14 0.80 9.05
N VAL A 161 -3.17 0.97 8.17
CA VAL A 161 -2.60 -0.12 7.37
C VAL A 161 -1.10 -0.17 7.60
N LEU A 162 -0.60 -1.35 7.98
CA LEU A 162 0.82 -1.62 8.11
C LEU A 162 1.41 -1.99 6.75
N VAL A 163 2.54 -1.40 6.39
CA VAL A 163 3.27 -1.66 5.16
C VAL A 163 4.67 -2.14 5.51
N ASP A 164 4.99 -3.37 5.11
CA ASP A 164 6.30 -3.97 5.34
C ASP A 164 6.71 -3.99 6.82
N HIS A 165 5.73 -4.29 7.67
CA HIS A 165 5.92 -4.41 9.10
C HIS A 165 6.20 -5.86 9.48
N HIS A 166 7.29 -6.08 10.20
CA HIS A 166 7.70 -7.37 10.73
C HIS A 166 7.81 -7.26 12.25
N HIS A 167 7.40 -8.31 12.98
CA HIS A 167 7.72 -8.38 14.41
C HIS A 167 9.25 -8.43 14.54
N ALA A 168 9.83 -7.49 15.29
CA ALA A 168 11.20 -7.62 15.73
C ALA A 168 11.21 -8.73 16.81
N ASP A 169 11.71 -9.91 16.44
CA ASP A 169 12.06 -10.98 17.38
C ASP A 169 13.35 -10.63 18.15
#